data_AF-A0AA37SPL3-F1
#
_entry.id   AF-A0AA37SPL3-F1
#
_cell.length_a   1.000
_cell.length_b   1.000
_cell.length_c   1.000
_cell.angle_alpha   90.00
_cell.angle_beta   90.00
_cell.angle_gamma   90.00
#
_symmetry.space_group_name_H-M   'P 1'
#
loop_
_entity.id
_entity.type
_entity.pdbx_description
1 polymer ?
#
loop_
_entity_poly.entity_id
_entity_poly.type
_entity_poly.pdbx_seq_one_letter_code
_entity_poly.pdbx_strand_id
1 'polypeptide(L)'
;MIQEKPILGHGVNHFEKEYMNQQASFLKTNQNKNYYMLAGENNYAFNELLRVLQEQGIIGLLLFLLIFLLIILSKSQHQGSKSINETLISKGIIITVFTFGLFSYPWEVIEIKSIAIACVAIIASYSKTHIDSSSKFHTFLSAIPVIVLFAFSILRTVDNYPSFVKWNNNLASIKPPVTQNDIKKLNNIYPELENNSYFLAFYGQILSEAKMFSEALIYLSRSNLIDPAYYKEVALGKIYQNMGQKSSAEEHWMKASEMIPSKFEAPYLILQMYYLNHNYEMVEKLASELLQKEIKVYSVEVYEMIEDIKDMRLDAKNQKNQQYLDYPK
;
A
#
# COMPACT_ATOMS: atom_id res chain seq x y z
N MET A 1 5.94 -15.17 -4.69
CA MET A 1 6.88 -14.05 -4.92
C MET A 1 8.37 -14.45 -4.87
N ILE A 2 9.00 -14.69 -3.70
CA ILE A 2 10.46 -14.98 -3.63
C ILE A 2 10.85 -16.21 -4.48
N GLN A 3 10.05 -17.28 -4.42
CA GLN A 3 10.29 -18.51 -5.16
C GLN A 3 10.28 -18.32 -6.70
N GLU A 4 9.60 -17.29 -7.22
CA GLU A 4 9.49 -17.04 -8.66
C GLU A 4 10.78 -16.41 -9.23
N LYS A 5 11.42 -15.52 -8.48
CA LYS A 5 12.67 -14.83 -8.89
C LYS A 5 13.67 -14.75 -7.73
N PRO A 6 14.20 -15.89 -7.26
CA PRO A 6 15.03 -15.93 -6.04
C PRO A 6 16.39 -15.26 -6.20
N ILE A 7 16.92 -15.15 -7.42
CA ILE A 7 18.29 -14.68 -7.66
C ILE A 7 18.37 -13.15 -7.71
N LEU A 8 17.55 -12.53 -8.58
CA LEU A 8 17.55 -11.09 -8.86
C LEU A 8 16.33 -10.34 -8.30
N GLY A 9 15.35 -11.06 -7.75
CA GLY A 9 14.11 -10.48 -7.28
C GLY A 9 13.24 -9.93 -8.41
N HIS A 10 12.25 -9.12 -8.03
CA HIS A 10 11.25 -8.57 -8.95
C HIS A 10 11.42 -7.09 -9.29
N GLY A 11 12.40 -6.42 -8.68
CA GLY A 11 12.63 -4.98 -8.78
C GLY A 11 12.14 -4.22 -7.54
N VAL A 12 12.67 -3.02 -7.36
CA VAL A 12 12.33 -2.10 -6.25
C VAL A 12 10.86 -1.70 -6.32
N ASN A 13 10.21 -1.61 -5.15
CA ASN A 13 8.78 -1.31 -4.95
C ASN A 13 7.82 -2.38 -5.50
N HIS A 14 8.33 -3.55 -5.89
CA HIS A 14 7.45 -4.63 -6.33
C HIS A 14 6.63 -5.21 -5.17
N PHE A 15 7.12 -5.13 -3.93
CA PHE A 15 6.34 -5.59 -2.77
C PHE A 15 5.02 -4.83 -2.67
N GLU A 16 5.08 -3.50 -2.61
CA GLU A 16 3.92 -2.61 -2.52
C GLU A 16 2.93 -2.85 -3.68
N LYS A 17 3.47 -3.06 -4.88
CA LYS A 17 2.66 -3.25 -6.09
C LYS A 17 1.91 -4.59 -6.13
N GLU A 18 2.46 -5.67 -5.61
CA GLU A 18 1.90 -7.02 -5.83
C GLU A 18 1.46 -7.74 -4.56
N TYR A 19 1.87 -7.30 -3.37
CA TYR A 19 1.59 -8.03 -2.13
C TYR A 19 0.10 -8.30 -1.94
N MET A 20 -0.76 -7.30 -2.12
CA MET A 20 -2.20 -7.45 -1.94
C MET A 20 -2.83 -8.41 -2.97
N ASN A 21 -2.38 -8.40 -4.23
CA ASN A 21 -2.83 -9.35 -5.25
C ASN A 21 -2.38 -10.78 -4.93
N GLN A 22 -1.14 -10.93 -4.45
CA GLN A 22 -0.57 -12.23 -4.07
C GLN A 22 -1.23 -12.79 -2.82
N GLN A 23 -1.54 -11.93 -1.84
CA GLN A 23 -2.34 -12.29 -0.67
C GLN A 23 -3.73 -12.79 -1.11
N ALA A 24 -4.41 -12.07 -2.00
CA ALA A 24 -5.71 -12.51 -2.53
C ALA A 24 -5.63 -13.91 -3.17
N SER A 25 -4.65 -14.12 -4.06
CA SER A 25 -4.44 -15.40 -4.74
C SER A 25 -4.14 -16.55 -3.76
N PHE A 26 -3.34 -16.27 -2.72
CA PHE A 26 -3.01 -17.24 -1.68
C PHE A 26 -4.25 -17.61 -0.84
N LEU A 27 -5.01 -16.61 -0.38
CA LEU A 27 -6.17 -16.81 0.49
C LEU A 27 -7.38 -17.42 -0.22
N LYS A 28 -7.50 -17.20 -1.54
CA LYS A 28 -8.49 -17.86 -2.39
C LYS A 28 -8.30 -19.37 -2.42
N THR A 29 -7.06 -19.84 -2.45
CA THR A 29 -6.71 -21.27 -2.51
C THR A 29 -6.53 -21.90 -1.12
N ASN A 30 -6.14 -21.12 -0.11
CA ASN A 30 -5.87 -21.57 1.25
C ASN A 30 -6.89 -21.02 2.24
N GLN A 31 -7.99 -21.75 2.44
CA GLN A 31 -9.11 -21.34 3.30
C GLN A 31 -8.88 -21.58 4.80
N ASN A 32 -7.64 -21.38 5.26
CA ASN A 32 -7.32 -21.53 6.68
C ASN A 32 -7.77 -20.28 7.46
N LYS A 33 -8.67 -20.50 8.42
CA LYS A 33 -9.24 -19.45 9.26
C LYS A 33 -8.19 -18.58 9.96
N ASN A 34 -7.05 -19.16 10.37
CA ASN A 34 -5.98 -18.40 11.03
C ASN A 34 -5.36 -17.37 10.07
N TYR A 35 -5.17 -17.72 8.80
CA TYR A 35 -4.65 -16.77 7.81
C TYR A 35 -5.65 -15.66 7.50
N TYR A 36 -6.95 -15.97 7.49
CA TYR A 36 -8.00 -14.96 7.24
C TYR A 36 -8.07 -13.91 8.34
N MET A 37 -7.87 -14.33 9.59
CA MET A 37 -7.85 -13.43 10.74
C MET A 37 -6.56 -12.62 10.82
N LEU A 38 -5.45 -13.08 10.26
CA LEU A 38 -4.19 -12.33 10.21
C LEU A 38 -4.11 -11.38 9.01
N ALA A 39 -4.74 -11.74 7.88
CA ALA A 39 -4.75 -10.92 6.68
C ALA A 39 -5.22 -9.49 6.96
N GLY A 40 -4.52 -8.55 6.35
CA GLY A 40 -4.76 -7.12 6.48
C GLY A 40 -4.28 -6.39 5.23
N GLU A 41 -4.52 -5.08 5.22
CA GLU A 41 -3.96 -4.22 4.18
C GLU A 41 -2.50 -3.95 4.52
N ASN A 42 -1.60 -4.24 3.58
CA ASN A 42 -0.19 -4.06 3.83
C ASN A 42 0.56 -3.65 2.56
N ASN A 43 1.09 -2.43 2.60
CA ASN A 43 1.89 -1.86 1.52
C ASN A 43 3.39 -1.96 1.82
N TYR A 44 3.77 -2.35 3.04
CA TYR A 44 5.15 -2.42 3.49
C TYR A 44 5.51 -3.79 4.03
N ALA A 45 6.67 -4.30 3.64
CA ALA A 45 7.19 -5.49 4.29
C ALA A 45 7.65 -5.12 5.71
N PHE A 46 6.98 -5.65 6.74
CA PHE A 46 7.40 -5.52 8.15
C PHE A 46 8.68 -6.35 8.47
N ASN A 47 9.56 -6.48 7.48
CA ASN A 47 10.87 -7.09 7.57
C ASN A 47 11.67 -6.65 6.32
N GLU A 48 12.64 -5.77 6.55
CA GLU A 48 13.49 -5.19 5.51
C GLU A 48 14.32 -6.24 4.76
N LEU A 49 14.79 -7.29 5.45
CA LEU A 49 15.56 -8.35 4.80
C LEU A 49 14.71 -9.18 3.85
N LEU A 50 13.47 -9.49 4.24
CA LEU A 50 12.51 -10.16 3.37
C LEU A 50 12.11 -9.28 2.19
N ARG A 51 11.98 -7.97 2.39
CA ARG A 51 11.76 -7.00 1.30
C ARG A 51 12.91 -7.03 0.31
N VAL A 52 14.14 -6.84 0.79
CA VAL A 52 15.35 -6.86 -0.06
C VAL A 52 15.46 -8.19 -0.79
N LEU A 53 15.21 -9.31 -0.12
CA LEU A 53 15.22 -10.63 -0.75
C LEU A 53 14.14 -10.77 -1.83
N GLN A 54 12.93 -10.26 -1.61
CA GLN A 54 11.85 -10.35 -2.58
C GLN A 54 12.07 -9.42 -3.78
N GLU A 55 12.55 -8.20 -3.54
CA GLU A 55 12.72 -7.18 -4.58
C GLU A 55 14.03 -7.31 -5.34
N GLN A 56 15.13 -7.68 -4.67
CA GLN A 56 16.47 -7.71 -5.26
C GLN A 56 17.13 -9.10 -5.25
N GLY A 57 16.42 -10.11 -4.73
CA GLY A 57 16.89 -11.49 -4.69
C GLY A 57 18.04 -11.71 -3.72
N ILE A 58 18.59 -12.93 -3.76
CA ILE A 58 19.71 -13.31 -2.90
C ILE A 58 20.95 -12.46 -3.17
N ILE A 59 21.16 -12.01 -4.41
CA ILE A 59 22.29 -11.14 -4.76
C ILE A 59 22.16 -9.79 -4.06
N GLY A 60 20.98 -9.16 -4.14
CA GLY A 60 20.71 -7.90 -3.44
C GLY A 60 20.83 -8.05 -1.92
N LEU A 61 20.31 -9.14 -1.35
CA LEU A 61 20.42 -9.40 0.09
C LEU A 61 21.88 -9.55 0.53
N LEU A 62 22.70 -10.30 -0.21
CA LEU A 62 24.12 -10.47 0.11
C LEU A 62 24.89 -9.16 0.00
N LEU A 63 24.62 -8.34 -1.00
CA LEU A 63 25.22 -7.01 -1.14
C LEU A 63 24.81 -6.08 0.02
N PHE A 64 23.53 -6.08 0.39
CA PHE A 64 23.03 -5.31 1.52
C PHE A 64 23.72 -5.70 2.83
N LEU A 65 23.81 -7.01 3.12
CA LEU A 65 24.50 -7.52 4.30
C LEU A 65 26.00 -7.24 4.28
N LEU A 66 26.65 -7.33 3.11
CA LEU A 66 28.06 -7.00 2.96
C LEU A 66 28.31 -5.52 3.27
N ILE A 67 27.51 -4.60 2.72
CA ILE A 67 27.63 -3.16 3.01
C ILE A 67 27.44 -2.89 4.50
N PHE A 68 26.42 -3.49 5.11
CA PHE A 68 26.20 -3.39 6.55
C PHE A 68 27.42 -3.87 7.34
N LEU A 69 27.98 -5.04 7.02
CA LEU A 69 29.17 -5.57 7.68
C LEU A 69 30.38 -4.66 7.52
N LEU A 70 30.62 -4.13 6.31
CA LEU A 70 31.72 -3.19 6.06
C LEU A 70 31.60 -1.92 6.92
N ILE A 71 30.40 -1.38 7.06
CA ILE A 71 30.13 -0.21 7.91
C ILE A 71 30.45 -0.54 9.38
N ILE A 72 29.98 -1.67 9.89
CA ILE A 72 30.19 -2.06 11.30
C ILE A 72 31.65 -2.40 11.59
N LEU A 73 32.35 -3.05 10.65
CA LEU A 73 33.75 -3.46 10.81
C LEU A 73 34.77 -2.34 10.49
N SER A 74 34.31 -1.22 9.91
CA SER A 74 35.17 -0.07 9.62
C SER A 74 35.93 0.41 10.86
N LYS A 75 37.18 0.83 10.70
CA LYS A 75 37.97 1.41 11.81
C LYS A 75 38.18 2.90 11.57
N SER A 76 38.06 3.68 12.65
CA SER A 76 38.41 5.11 12.63
C SER A 76 39.92 5.25 12.39
N GLN A 77 40.29 6.10 11.42
CA GLN A 77 41.67 6.50 11.15
C GLN A 77 42.19 7.44 12.23
N HIS A 78 41.32 8.28 12.77
CA HIS A 78 41.66 9.22 13.82
C HIS A 78 41.59 8.54 15.19
N GLN A 79 42.68 8.61 15.93
CA GLN A 79 42.81 8.08 17.30
C GLN A 79 42.30 9.06 18.37
N GLY A 80 41.69 10.17 17.97
CA GLY A 80 41.09 11.12 18.90
C GLY A 80 39.86 10.54 19.59
N SER A 81 39.68 10.83 20.88
CA SER A 81 38.51 10.36 21.65
C SER A 81 37.19 10.79 21.01
N LYS A 82 37.11 11.99 20.45
CA LYS A 82 35.92 12.51 19.76
C LYS A 82 35.53 11.65 18.54
N SER A 83 36.47 11.38 17.63
CA SER A 83 36.20 10.59 16.41
C SER A 83 35.83 9.14 16.71
N ILE A 84 36.45 8.55 17.75
CA ILE A 84 36.10 7.21 18.23
C ILE A 84 34.67 7.20 18.77
N ASN A 85 34.30 8.17 19.62
CA ASN A 85 32.96 8.24 20.21
C ASN A 85 31.88 8.45 19.14
N GLU A 86 32.06 9.39 18.20
CA GLU A 86 31.08 9.66 17.14
C GLU A 86 30.90 8.46 16.19
N THR A 87 31.99 7.74 15.89
CA THR A 87 31.94 6.50 15.09
C THR A 87 31.17 5.41 15.84
N LEU A 88 31.43 5.22 17.14
CA LEU A 88 30.75 4.21 17.95
C LEU A 88 29.25 4.50 18.09
N ILE A 89 28.88 5.76 18.35
CA ILE A 89 27.48 6.19 18.44
C ILE A 89 26.77 5.94 17.10
N SER A 90 27.37 6.37 15.99
CA SER A 90 26.81 6.17 14.65
C SER A 90 26.59 4.69 14.33
N LYS A 91 27.54 3.81 14.70
CA LYS A 91 27.38 2.36 14.55
C LYS A 91 26.26 1.80 15.41
N GLY A 92 26.15 2.25 16.66
CA GLY A 92 25.05 1.87 17.56
C GLY A 92 23.69 2.21 16.97
N ILE A 93 23.55 3.40 16.37
CA ILE A 93 22.34 3.83 15.68
C ILE A 93 22.07 2.93 14.47
N ILE A 94 23.06 2.64 13.62
CA ILE A 94 22.89 1.78 12.45
C ILE A 94 22.48 0.35 12.84
N ILE A 95 23.09 -0.22 13.88
CA ILE A 95 22.69 -1.52 14.43
C ILE A 95 21.24 -1.45 14.90
N THR A 96 20.86 -0.39 15.61
CA THR A 96 19.48 -0.19 16.08
C THR A 96 18.49 -0.15 14.92
N VAL A 97 18.77 0.64 13.88
CA VAL A 97 17.92 0.71 12.67
C VAL A 97 17.86 -0.65 11.96
N PHE A 98 18.98 -1.36 11.84
CA PHE A 98 19.01 -2.70 11.25
C PHE A 98 18.17 -3.69 12.05
N THR A 99 18.32 -3.74 13.37
CA THR A 99 17.52 -4.61 14.25
C THR A 99 16.04 -4.24 14.19
N PHE A 100 15.71 -2.95 14.16
CA PHE A 100 14.33 -2.49 13.98
C PHE A 100 13.76 -2.95 12.63
N GLY A 101 14.57 -2.94 11.57
CA GLY A 101 14.21 -3.45 10.24
C GLY A 101 13.94 -4.95 10.18
N LEU A 102 14.30 -5.75 11.19
CA LEU A 102 13.94 -7.16 11.23
C LEU A 102 12.45 -7.39 11.54
N PHE A 103 11.78 -6.39 12.12
CA PHE A 103 10.41 -6.51 12.61
C PHE A 103 9.51 -5.35 12.17
N SER A 104 10.02 -4.42 11.36
CA SER A 104 9.33 -3.20 10.92
C SER A 104 9.91 -2.68 9.62
N TYR A 105 9.50 -1.48 9.22
CA TYR A 105 9.80 -0.84 7.93
C TYR A 105 10.55 0.51 8.10
N PRO A 106 11.63 0.62 8.90
CA PRO A 106 12.34 1.88 9.10
C PRO A 106 12.83 2.52 7.80
N TRP A 107 13.03 1.71 6.76
CA TRP A 107 13.44 2.20 5.45
C TRP A 107 12.25 2.65 4.59
N GLU A 108 11.07 2.89 5.17
CA GLU A 108 10.00 3.66 4.53
C GLU A 108 9.82 5.04 5.18
N VAL A 109 10.34 5.20 6.40
CA VAL A 109 10.29 6.44 7.16
C VAL A 109 11.47 7.32 6.79
N ILE A 110 11.21 8.48 6.17
CA ILE A 110 12.25 9.36 5.64
C ILE A 110 13.18 9.89 6.74
N GLU A 111 12.64 10.16 7.93
CA GLU A 111 13.37 10.66 9.09
C GLU A 111 14.42 9.65 9.55
N ILE A 112 14.04 8.36 9.64
CA ILE A 112 14.95 7.28 10.05
C ILE A 112 16.00 7.04 8.95
N LYS A 113 15.59 7.03 7.68
CA LYS A 113 16.51 6.95 6.53
C LYS A 113 17.55 8.08 6.57
N SER A 114 17.14 9.32 6.81
CA SER A 114 18.04 10.48 6.89
C SER A 114 19.04 10.36 8.04
N ILE A 115 18.59 9.92 9.23
CA ILE A 115 19.48 9.69 10.38
C ILE A 115 20.49 8.59 10.06
N ALA A 116 20.06 7.48 9.47
CA ALA A 116 20.94 6.39 9.09
C ALA A 116 22.01 6.83 8.07
N ILE A 117 21.61 7.59 7.04
CA ILE A 117 22.53 8.16 6.04
C ILE A 117 23.54 9.11 6.71
N ALA A 118 23.10 9.98 7.61
CA ALA A 118 23.99 10.87 8.36
C ALA A 118 25.01 10.08 9.19
N CYS A 119 24.59 9.01 9.87
CA CYS A 119 25.48 8.12 10.61
C CYS A 119 26.52 7.44 9.70
N VAL A 120 26.10 6.97 8.52
CA VAL A 120 27.01 6.40 7.52
C VAL A 120 28.02 7.45 7.05
N ALA A 121 27.58 8.69 6.81
CA ALA A 121 28.45 9.79 6.40
C ALA A 121 29.50 10.14 7.49
N ILE A 122 29.10 10.15 8.76
CA ILE A 122 30.01 10.36 9.90
C ILE A 122 31.07 9.25 9.94
N ILE A 123 30.64 7.99 9.87
CA ILE A 123 31.57 6.83 9.85
C ILE A 123 32.53 6.93 8.66
N ALA A 124 32.01 7.25 7.48
CA ALA A 124 32.82 7.39 6.27
C ALA A 124 33.88 8.50 6.42
N SER A 125 33.51 9.64 7.02
CA SER A 125 34.41 10.79 7.23
C SER A 125 35.63 10.50 8.10
N TYR A 126 35.51 9.54 9.02
CA TYR A 126 36.60 9.10 9.89
C TYR A 126 37.24 7.79 9.46
N SER A 127 36.69 7.09 8.46
CA SER A 127 37.20 5.80 8.00
C SER A 127 38.48 5.95 7.18
N LYS A 128 39.40 4.98 7.31
CA LYS A 128 40.55 4.87 6.40
C LYS A 128 40.05 4.53 5.00
N THR A 129 40.23 5.43 4.04
CA THR A 129 40.03 5.07 2.62
C THR A 129 41.17 4.14 2.19
N HIS A 130 40.85 2.90 1.82
CA HIS A 130 41.83 1.97 1.21
C HIS A 130 42.23 2.38 -0.22
N ILE A 131 41.54 3.38 -0.79
CA ILE A 131 41.93 4.01 -2.04
C ILE A 131 42.97 5.08 -1.67
N ASP A 132 44.25 4.70 -1.68
CA ASP A 132 45.36 5.64 -1.79
C ASP A 132 45.32 6.28 -3.19
N SER A 133 44.30 7.10 -3.47
CA SER A 133 44.35 7.96 -4.63
C SER A 133 45.26 9.12 -4.27
N SER A 134 46.46 9.10 -4.84
CA SER A 134 47.49 10.13 -4.69
C SER A 134 47.04 11.54 -5.14
N SER A 135 45.84 11.67 -5.68
CA SER A 135 45.28 12.93 -6.15
C SER A 135 43.88 13.17 -5.60
N LYS A 136 43.76 14.22 -4.77
CA LYS A 136 42.48 14.80 -4.34
C LYS A 136 41.53 15.09 -5.51
N PHE A 137 42.07 15.25 -6.73
CA PHE A 137 41.32 15.45 -7.96
C PHE A 137 40.44 14.25 -8.35
N HIS A 138 40.93 13.02 -8.18
CA HIS A 138 40.15 11.82 -8.54
C HIS A 138 39.04 11.53 -7.55
N THR A 139 39.27 11.76 -6.25
CA THR A 139 38.23 11.68 -5.21
C THR A 139 37.15 12.76 -5.40
N PHE A 140 37.54 13.96 -5.83
CA PHE A 140 36.59 15.01 -6.20
C PHE A 140 35.76 14.61 -7.42
N LEU A 141 36.40 14.07 -8.47
CA LEU A 141 35.72 13.64 -9.69
C LEU A 141 34.72 12.48 -9.45
N SER A 142 35.06 11.53 -8.57
CA SER A 142 34.16 10.42 -8.23
C SER A 142 32.97 10.82 -7.36
N ALA A 143 33.03 11.97 -6.68
CA ALA A 143 31.91 12.53 -5.92
C ALA A 143 30.88 13.26 -6.80
N ILE A 144 31.29 13.77 -7.98
CA ILE A 144 30.41 14.55 -8.87
C ILE A 144 29.13 13.79 -9.25
N PRO A 145 29.15 12.52 -9.69
CA PRO A 145 27.92 11.80 -10.04
C PRO A 145 26.97 11.66 -8.84
N VAL A 146 27.51 11.40 -7.64
CA VAL A 146 26.71 11.28 -6.41
C VAL A 146 26.08 12.62 -6.05
N ILE A 147 26.84 13.71 -6.12
CA ILE A 147 26.35 15.07 -5.85
C ILE A 147 25.28 15.47 -6.88
N VAL A 148 25.49 15.17 -8.17
CA VAL A 148 24.53 15.48 -9.23
C VAL A 148 23.23 14.68 -9.06
N LEU A 149 23.31 13.37 -8.76
CA LEU A 149 22.13 12.56 -8.48
C LEU A 149 21.39 13.03 -7.23
N PHE A 150 22.13 13.38 -6.18
CA PHE A 150 21.55 13.91 -4.95
C PHE A 150 20.90 15.29 -5.16
N ALA A 151 21.57 16.20 -5.86
CA ALA A 151 21.04 17.51 -6.22
C ALA A 151 19.80 17.39 -7.12
N PHE A 152 19.83 16.49 -8.11
CA PHE A 152 18.66 16.20 -8.96
C PHE A 152 17.49 15.66 -8.14
N SER A 153 17.74 14.72 -7.22
CA SER A 153 16.71 14.22 -6.30
C SER A 153 16.14 15.33 -5.44
N ILE A 154 16.98 16.19 -4.86
CA ILE A 154 16.55 17.32 -4.04
C ILE A 154 15.70 18.28 -4.87
N LEU A 155 16.15 18.67 -6.06
CA LEU A 155 15.43 19.59 -6.93
C LEU A 155 14.05 19.02 -7.27
N ARG A 156 13.96 17.73 -7.63
CA ARG A 156 12.68 17.06 -7.88
C ARG A 156 11.78 17.05 -6.64
N THR A 157 12.33 16.81 -5.45
CA THR A 157 11.56 16.85 -4.21
C THR A 157 11.08 18.26 -3.88
N VAL A 158 11.94 19.28 -4.03
CA VAL A 158 11.63 20.69 -3.77
C VAL A 158 10.60 21.22 -4.76
N ASP A 159 10.68 20.86 -6.03
CA ASP A 159 9.71 21.26 -7.05
C ASP A 159 8.32 20.68 -6.76
N ASN A 160 8.25 19.43 -6.27
CA ASN A 160 6.98 18.75 -5.98
C ASN A 160 6.41 19.07 -4.58
N TYR A 161 7.22 19.61 -3.65
CA TYR A 161 6.80 19.85 -2.27
C TYR A 161 5.68 20.90 -2.14
N PRO A 162 5.73 22.06 -2.85
CA PRO A 162 4.62 23.01 -2.85
C PRO A 162 3.30 22.40 -3.31
N SER A 163 3.34 21.49 -4.28
CA SER A 163 2.18 20.77 -4.81
C SER A 163 1.55 19.87 -3.75
N PHE A 164 2.38 19.15 -3.00
CA PHE A 164 1.94 18.33 -1.88
C PHE A 164 1.32 19.17 -0.76
N VAL A 165 1.94 20.31 -0.41
CA VAL A 165 1.39 21.24 0.58
C VAL A 165 0.08 21.86 0.11
N LYS A 166 0.00 22.30 -1.15
CA LYS A 166 -1.23 22.81 -1.77
C LYS A 166 -2.33 21.75 -1.73
N TRP A 167 -2.02 20.50 -2.09
CA TRP A 167 -2.97 19.40 -1.99
C TRP A 167 -3.45 19.23 -0.54
N ASN A 168 -2.52 19.08 0.41
CA ASN A 168 -2.85 18.86 1.81
C ASN A 168 -3.70 19.99 2.41
N ASN A 169 -3.40 21.25 2.06
CA ASN A 169 -4.20 22.39 2.50
C ASN A 169 -5.60 22.42 1.85
N ASN A 170 -5.71 21.97 0.58
CA ASN A 170 -6.99 21.89 -0.10
C ASN A 170 -7.86 20.72 0.40
N LEU A 171 -7.26 19.62 0.88
CA LEU A 171 -7.98 18.44 1.41
C LEU A 171 -9.03 18.85 2.46
N ALA A 172 -8.66 19.72 3.41
CA ALA A 172 -9.57 20.16 4.46
C ALA A 172 -10.76 21.01 3.94
N SER A 173 -10.63 21.59 2.75
CA SER A 173 -11.66 22.45 2.14
C SER A 173 -12.68 21.69 1.30
N ILE A 174 -12.32 20.49 0.82
CA ILE A 174 -13.22 19.66 0.00
C ILE A 174 -14.14 18.90 0.94
N LYS A 175 -15.42 19.22 0.91
CA LYS A 175 -16.45 18.56 1.71
C LYS A 175 -17.64 18.20 0.83
N PRO A 176 -18.35 17.10 1.12
CA PRO A 176 -19.63 16.82 0.48
C PRO A 176 -20.64 17.96 0.74
N PRO A 177 -21.45 18.36 -0.25
CA PRO A 177 -21.39 17.93 -1.65
C PRO A 177 -20.21 18.54 -2.41
N VAL A 178 -19.50 17.72 -3.20
CA VAL A 178 -18.35 18.14 -4.01
C VAL A 178 -18.77 19.18 -5.05
N THR A 179 -18.02 20.28 -5.14
CA THR A 179 -18.29 21.36 -6.09
C THR A 179 -17.40 21.29 -7.33
N GLN A 180 -17.83 21.91 -8.44
CA GLN A 180 -16.98 22.06 -9.64
C GLN A 180 -15.68 22.83 -9.36
N ASN A 181 -15.68 23.72 -8.37
CA ASN A 181 -14.49 24.43 -7.96
C ASN A 181 -13.47 23.49 -7.30
N ASP A 182 -13.92 22.50 -6.55
CA ASP A 182 -13.04 21.51 -5.91
C ASP A 182 -12.36 20.64 -6.97
N ILE A 183 -13.10 20.20 -7.98
CA ILE A 183 -12.55 19.46 -9.13
C ILE A 183 -11.53 20.31 -9.89
N LYS A 184 -11.82 21.61 -10.10
CA LYS A 184 -10.88 22.54 -10.75
C LYS A 184 -9.57 22.68 -9.95
N LYS A 185 -9.63 22.74 -8.61
CA LYS A 185 -8.42 22.76 -7.77
C LYS A 185 -7.59 21.49 -7.97
N LEU A 186 -8.23 20.32 -8.01
CA LEU A 186 -7.54 19.04 -8.21
C LEU A 186 -6.92 18.93 -9.62
N ASN A 187 -7.63 19.36 -10.66
CA ASN A 187 -7.11 19.43 -12.02
C ASN A 187 -5.84 20.28 -12.12
N ASN A 188 -5.77 21.41 -11.42
CA ASN A 188 -4.59 22.26 -11.43
C ASN A 188 -3.38 21.62 -10.75
N ILE A 189 -3.59 20.69 -9.82
CA ILE A 189 -2.53 20.00 -9.07
C ILE A 189 -2.11 18.70 -9.77
N TYR A 190 -3.01 18.07 -10.54
CA TYR A 190 -2.78 16.77 -11.18
C TYR A 190 -1.46 16.67 -11.96
N PRO A 191 -1.04 17.63 -12.81
CA PRO A 191 0.22 17.52 -13.55
C PRO A 191 1.45 17.38 -12.66
N GLU A 192 1.40 17.93 -11.44
CA GLU A 192 2.50 17.89 -10.47
C GLU A 192 2.50 16.57 -9.66
N LEU A 193 1.33 15.93 -9.51
CA LEU A 193 1.11 14.74 -8.66
C LEU A 193 0.61 13.51 -9.43
N GLU A 194 0.75 13.48 -10.76
CA GLU A 194 0.16 12.43 -11.61
C GLU A 194 0.66 11.00 -11.32
N ASN A 195 1.81 10.88 -10.65
CA ASN A 195 2.40 9.59 -10.26
C ASN A 195 2.27 9.31 -8.76
N ASN A 196 1.63 10.19 -8.00
CA ASN A 196 1.37 9.97 -6.58
C ASN A 196 0.07 9.18 -6.41
N SER A 197 0.18 7.93 -5.97
CA SER A 197 -0.99 7.06 -5.89
C SER A 197 -2.05 7.51 -4.89
N TYR A 198 -1.65 8.07 -3.75
CA TYR A 198 -2.59 8.60 -2.76
C TYR A 198 -3.42 9.76 -3.33
N PHE A 199 -2.76 10.67 -4.08
CA PHE A 199 -3.45 11.74 -4.77
C PHE A 199 -4.41 11.20 -5.84
N LEU A 200 -3.99 10.22 -6.64
CA LEU A 200 -4.83 9.60 -7.67
C LEU A 200 -6.07 8.91 -7.07
N ALA A 201 -5.91 8.17 -5.97
CA ALA A 201 -7.03 7.53 -5.27
C ALA A 201 -8.02 8.57 -4.75
N PHE A 202 -7.52 9.60 -4.05
CA PHE A 202 -8.33 10.69 -3.55
C PHE A 202 -9.06 11.42 -4.68
N TYR A 203 -8.35 11.73 -5.77
CA TYR A 203 -8.95 12.42 -6.90
C TYR A 203 -10.07 11.59 -7.55
N GLY A 204 -9.83 10.29 -7.76
CA GLY A 204 -10.86 9.36 -8.23
C GLY A 204 -12.08 9.32 -7.32
N GLN A 205 -11.88 9.32 -5.99
CA GLN A 205 -12.98 9.35 -5.02
C GLN A 205 -13.80 10.64 -5.12
N ILE A 206 -13.16 11.81 -5.19
CA ILE A 206 -13.86 13.10 -5.32
C ILE A 206 -14.66 13.18 -6.62
N LEU A 207 -14.12 12.65 -7.73
CA LEU A 207 -14.86 12.55 -8.99
C LEU A 207 -16.07 11.61 -8.89
N SER A 208 -15.92 10.49 -8.16
CA SER A 208 -17.02 9.54 -7.91
C SER A 208 -18.14 10.18 -7.10
N GLU A 209 -17.81 10.96 -6.06
CA GLU A 209 -18.77 11.74 -5.27
C GLU A 209 -19.51 12.79 -6.13
N ALA A 210 -18.81 13.38 -7.10
CA ALA A 210 -19.39 14.27 -8.10
C ALA A 210 -20.17 13.54 -9.22
N LYS A 211 -20.33 12.21 -9.12
CA LYS A 211 -20.97 11.33 -10.12
C LYS A 211 -20.29 11.31 -11.49
N MET A 212 -19.03 11.73 -11.56
CA MET A 212 -18.18 11.66 -12.76
C MET A 212 -17.47 10.30 -12.83
N PHE A 213 -18.27 9.24 -12.99
CA PHE A 213 -17.81 7.85 -12.80
C PHE A 213 -16.74 7.41 -13.80
N SER A 214 -16.88 7.82 -15.07
CA SER A 214 -15.92 7.46 -16.13
C SER A 214 -14.53 8.05 -15.86
N GLU A 215 -14.47 9.32 -15.45
CA GLU A 215 -13.22 10.00 -15.09
C GLU A 215 -12.65 9.46 -13.79
N ALA A 216 -13.50 9.20 -12.78
CA ALA A 216 -13.10 8.61 -11.51
C ALA A 216 -12.35 7.28 -11.71
N LEU A 217 -12.86 6.45 -12.62
CA LEU A 217 -12.29 5.14 -12.93
C LEU A 217 -10.86 5.25 -13.46
N ILE A 218 -10.54 6.26 -14.29
CA ILE A 218 -9.19 6.46 -14.84
C ILE A 218 -8.17 6.65 -13.70
N TYR A 219 -8.44 7.57 -12.79
CA TYR A 219 -7.49 7.92 -11.72
C TYR A 219 -7.43 6.83 -10.65
N LEU A 220 -8.58 6.29 -10.23
CA LEU A 220 -8.63 5.25 -9.20
C LEU A 220 -8.02 3.93 -9.70
N SER A 221 -8.23 3.56 -10.96
CA SER A 221 -7.59 2.38 -11.56
C SER A 221 -6.08 2.56 -11.67
N ARG A 222 -5.61 3.75 -12.09
CA ARG A 222 -4.17 4.06 -12.13
C ARG A 222 -3.55 3.99 -10.74
N SER A 223 -4.23 4.50 -9.71
CA SER A 223 -3.79 4.36 -8.32
C SER A 223 -3.70 2.88 -7.90
N ASN A 224 -4.74 2.09 -8.19
CA ASN A 224 -4.79 0.68 -7.83
C ASN A 224 -3.76 -0.18 -8.59
N LEU A 225 -3.23 0.30 -9.72
CA LEU A 225 -2.12 -0.34 -10.43
C LEU A 225 -0.74 -0.05 -9.81
N ILE A 226 -0.60 1.05 -9.05
CA ILE A 226 0.65 1.44 -8.39
C ILE A 226 0.81 0.64 -7.09
N ASP A 227 -0.21 0.70 -6.23
CA ASP A 227 -0.29 0.04 -4.91
C ASP A 227 -1.73 -0.46 -4.71
N PRO A 228 -2.05 -1.69 -5.16
CA PRO A 228 -3.39 -2.24 -5.01
C PRO A 228 -3.82 -2.30 -3.54
N ALA A 229 -5.07 -1.94 -3.25
CA ALA A 229 -5.58 -1.89 -1.88
C ALA A 229 -7.04 -2.29 -1.80
N TYR A 230 -7.46 -2.83 -0.65
CA TYR A 230 -8.83 -3.30 -0.43
C TYR A 230 -9.84 -2.19 -0.70
N TYR A 231 -9.61 -1.01 -0.14
CA TYR A 231 -10.58 0.09 -0.25
C TYR A 231 -10.68 0.62 -1.69
N LYS A 232 -9.60 0.54 -2.47
CA LYS A 232 -9.60 0.94 -3.89
C LYS A 232 -10.41 -0.02 -4.73
N GLU A 233 -10.27 -1.32 -4.51
CA GLU A 233 -11.11 -2.35 -5.14
C GLU A 233 -12.59 -2.16 -4.78
N VAL A 234 -12.90 -1.88 -3.50
CA VAL A 234 -14.26 -1.57 -3.07
C VAL A 234 -14.83 -0.35 -3.79
N ALA A 235 -14.06 0.73 -3.87
CA ALA A 235 -14.45 1.96 -4.54
C ALA A 235 -14.62 1.78 -6.05
N LEU A 236 -13.74 1.02 -6.72
CA LEU A 236 -13.90 0.64 -8.12
C LEU A 236 -15.21 -0.12 -8.34
N GLY A 237 -15.52 -1.09 -7.48
CA GLY A 237 -16.79 -1.83 -7.58
C GLY A 237 -18.02 -0.94 -7.42
N LYS A 238 -18.00 0.03 -6.49
CA LYS A 238 -19.07 1.04 -6.33
C LYS A 238 -19.21 1.91 -7.58
N ILE A 239 -18.11 2.31 -8.23
CA ILE A 239 -18.15 3.07 -9.48
C ILE A 239 -18.81 2.24 -10.59
N TYR A 240 -18.36 1.00 -10.79
CA TYR A 240 -18.94 0.10 -11.81
C TYR A 240 -20.42 -0.16 -11.58
N GLN A 241 -20.85 -0.35 -10.31
CA GLN A 241 -22.25 -0.53 -9.96
C GLN A 241 -23.08 0.70 -10.38
N ASN A 242 -22.61 1.91 -10.07
CA ASN A 242 -23.29 3.16 -10.45
C ASN A 242 -23.36 3.37 -11.97
N MET A 243 -22.40 2.80 -12.72
CA MET A 243 -22.43 2.76 -14.18
C MET A 243 -23.32 1.64 -14.75
N GLY A 244 -23.98 0.84 -13.90
CA GLY A 244 -24.81 -0.29 -14.29
C GLY A 244 -24.04 -1.56 -14.67
N GLN A 245 -22.71 -1.58 -14.52
CA GLN A 245 -21.84 -2.70 -14.87
C GLN A 245 -21.72 -3.68 -13.70
N LYS A 246 -22.79 -4.44 -13.46
CA LYS A 246 -22.94 -5.34 -12.30
C LYS A 246 -21.83 -6.39 -12.20
N SER A 247 -21.48 -7.03 -13.31
CA SER A 247 -20.44 -8.08 -13.33
C SER A 247 -19.06 -7.55 -12.94
N SER A 248 -18.68 -6.36 -13.43
CA SER A 248 -17.42 -5.72 -13.04
C SER A 248 -17.43 -5.28 -11.58
N ALA A 249 -18.57 -4.77 -11.09
CA ALA A 249 -18.71 -4.42 -9.67
C ALA A 249 -18.46 -5.62 -8.76
N GLU A 250 -19.09 -6.75 -9.10
CA GLU A 250 -18.93 -8.02 -8.38
C GLU A 250 -17.49 -8.54 -8.44
N GLU A 251 -16.82 -8.48 -9.60
CA GLU A 251 -15.42 -8.89 -9.74
C GLU A 251 -14.50 -8.12 -8.80
N HIS A 252 -14.63 -6.80 -8.75
CA HIS A 252 -13.84 -5.94 -7.86
C HIS A 252 -14.11 -6.21 -6.38
N TRP A 253 -15.39 -6.38 -5.98
CA TRP A 253 -15.72 -6.70 -4.59
C TRP A 253 -15.32 -8.12 -4.19
N MET A 254 -15.36 -9.07 -5.12
CA MET A 254 -14.82 -10.41 -4.89
C MET A 254 -13.31 -10.34 -4.68
N LYS A 255 -12.58 -9.60 -5.52
CA LYS A 255 -11.15 -9.38 -5.36
C LYS A 255 -10.81 -8.71 -4.03
N ALA A 256 -11.57 -7.70 -3.61
CA ALA A 256 -11.44 -7.09 -2.29
C ALA A 256 -11.67 -8.11 -1.15
N SER A 257 -12.70 -8.95 -1.27
CA SER A 257 -12.99 -10.02 -0.30
C SER A 257 -11.88 -11.06 -0.23
N GLU A 258 -11.24 -11.37 -1.35
CA GLU A 258 -10.07 -12.26 -1.41
C GLU A 258 -8.83 -11.61 -0.78
N MET A 259 -8.61 -10.32 -1.01
CA MET A 259 -7.52 -9.55 -0.40
C MET A 259 -7.57 -9.56 1.13
N ILE A 260 -8.74 -9.28 1.71
CA ILE A 260 -8.93 -9.23 3.17
C ILE A 260 -10.22 -9.95 3.54
N PRO A 261 -10.18 -11.29 3.70
CA PRO A 261 -11.38 -12.09 3.94
C PRO A 261 -12.11 -11.74 5.22
N SER A 262 -11.48 -11.13 6.23
CA SER A 262 -12.16 -10.77 7.47
C SER A 262 -13.07 -9.53 7.38
N LYS A 263 -12.99 -8.73 6.31
CA LYS A 263 -13.84 -7.53 6.14
C LYS A 263 -15.22 -7.88 5.59
N PHE A 264 -16.25 -7.18 6.07
CA PHE A 264 -17.65 -7.38 5.69
C PHE A 264 -18.14 -6.48 4.56
N GLU A 265 -17.52 -5.32 4.33
CA GLU A 265 -18.04 -4.30 3.39
C GLU A 265 -18.20 -4.83 1.97
N ALA A 266 -17.14 -5.36 1.36
CA ALA A 266 -17.18 -5.89 0.00
C ALA A 266 -18.24 -6.99 -0.21
N PRO A 267 -18.31 -8.08 0.60
CA PRO A 267 -19.34 -9.09 0.40
C PRO A 267 -20.75 -8.60 0.78
N TYR A 268 -20.87 -7.63 1.69
CA TYR A 268 -22.15 -6.96 1.96
C TYR A 268 -22.66 -6.20 0.74
N LEU A 269 -21.79 -5.49 0.00
CA LEU A 269 -22.16 -4.82 -1.25
C LEU A 269 -22.61 -5.81 -2.34
N ILE A 270 -21.96 -6.98 -2.44
CA ILE A 270 -22.41 -8.07 -3.32
C ILE A 270 -23.80 -8.55 -2.92
N LEU A 271 -24.04 -8.75 -1.62
CA LEU A 271 -25.35 -9.17 -1.11
C LEU A 271 -26.45 -8.16 -1.43
N GLN A 272 -26.20 -6.87 -1.17
CA GLN A 272 -27.13 -5.79 -1.52
C GLN A 272 -27.43 -5.78 -3.02
N MET A 273 -26.40 -5.96 -3.86
CA MET A 273 -26.58 -6.02 -5.31
C MET A 273 -27.49 -7.19 -5.72
N TYR A 274 -27.29 -8.39 -5.16
CA TYR A 274 -28.18 -9.54 -5.43
C TYR A 274 -29.62 -9.30 -4.95
N TYR A 275 -29.79 -8.67 -3.79
CA TYR A 275 -31.09 -8.33 -3.25
C TYR A 275 -31.86 -7.36 -4.13
N LEU A 276 -31.22 -6.27 -4.57
CA LEU A 276 -31.79 -5.30 -5.51
C LEU A 276 -32.12 -5.91 -6.89
N ASN A 277 -31.45 -6.99 -7.26
CA ASN A 277 -31.71 -7.72 -8.49
C ASN A 277 -32.74 -8.85 -8.33
N HIS A 278 -33.37 -8.96 -7.15
CA HIS A 278 -34.32 -10.03 -6.81
C HIS A 278 -33.75 -11.45 -6.93
N ASN A 279 -32.42 -11.59 -6.85
CA ASN A 279 -31.77 -12.91 -6.83
C ASN A 279 -31.77 -13.47 -5.39
N TYR A 280 -32.97 -13.77 -4.90
CA TYR A 280 -33.19 -14.18 -3.51
C TYR A 280 -32.49 -15.49 -3.14
N GLU A 281 -32.21 -16.35 -4.12
CA GLU A 281 -31.40 -17.56 -3.91
C GLU A 281 -29.97 -17.22 -3.50
N MET A 282 -29.30 -16.35 -4.25
CA MET A 282 -27.95 -15.92 -3.93
C MET A 282 -27.91 -15.07 -2.66
N VAL A 283 -28.95 -14.28 -2.39
CA VAL A 283 -29.08 -13.54 -1.12
C VAL A 283 -29.11 -14.50 0.06
N GLU A 284 -29.98 -15.52 0.03
CA GLU A 284 -30.09 -16.47 1.13
C GLU A 284 -28.77 -17.21 1.40
N LYS A 285 -28.09 -17.63 0.31
CA LYS A 285 -26.80 -18.32 0.38
C LYS A 285 -25.72 -17.44 1.01
N LEU A 286 -25.46 -16.27 0.41
CA LEU A 286 -24.38 -15.39 0.84
C LEU A 286 -24.64 -14.80 2.24
N ALA A 287 -25.89 -14.44 2.55
CA ALA A 287 -26.25 -13.98 3.90
C ALA A 287 -26.01 -15.06 4.96
N SER A 288 -26.30 -16.33 4.65
CA SER A 288 -26.04 -17.43 5.59
C SER A 288 -24.55 -17.65 5.84
N GLU A 289 -23.72 -17.51 4.80
CA GLU A 289 -22.25 -17.55 4.92
C GLU A 289 -21.73 -16.37 5.76
N LEU A 290 -22.22 -15.16 5.50
CA LEU A 290 -21.80 -13.95 6.22
C LEU A 290 -22.20 -13.95 7.70
N LEU A 291 -23.37 -14.48 8.05
CA LEU A 291 -23.81 -14.56 9.44
C LEU A 291 -23.04 -15.60 10.27
N GLN A 292 -22.34 -16.54 9.62
CA GLN A 292 -21.45 -17.50 10.28
C GLN A 292 -20.00 -17.00 10.38
N LYS A 293 -19.67 -15.92 9.66
CA LYS A 293 -18.34 -15.34 9.60
C LYS A 293 -17.96 -14.73 10.94
N GLU A 294 -16.73 -15.00 11.39
CA GLU A 294 -16.20 -14.37 12.61
C GLU A 294 -15.87 -12.89 12.39
N ILE A 295 -16.22 -12.06 13.37
CA ILE A 295 -15.95 -10.62 13.37
C ILE A 295 -14.56 -10.38 13.96
N LYS A 296 -13.63 -9.89 13.13
CA LYS A 296 -12.27 -9.54 13.56
C LYS A 296 -12.21 -8.23 14.36
N VAL A 297 -12.97 -7.22 13.93
CA VAL A 297 -13.05 -5.90 14.58
C VAL A 297 -14.51 -5.52 14.67
N TYR A 298 -14.98 -5.27 15.89
CA TYR A 298 -16.34 -4.79 16.13
C TYR A 298 -16.40 -3.28 15.87
N SER A 299 -17.35 -2.86 15.04
CA SER A 299 -17.68 -1.46 14.80
C SER A 299 -19.18 -1.29 14.60
N VAL A 300 -19.68 -0.05 14.66
CA VAL A 300 -21.10 0.25 14.44
C VAL A 300 -21.49 -0.16 13.01
N GLU A 301 -20.64 0.14 12.03
CA GLU A 301 -20.87 -0.19 10.62
C GLU A 301 -20.98 -1.70 10.41
N VAL A 302 -20.13 -2.50 11.06
CA VAL A 302 -20.24 -3.97 10.98
C VAL A 302 -21.52 -4.47 11.63
N TYR A 303 -21.93 -3.87 12.75
CA TYR A 303 -23.19 -4.23 13.40
C TYR A 303 -24.41 -3.92 12.51
N GLU A 304 -24.46 -2.71 11.93
CA GLU A 304 -25.51 -2.30 11.00
C GLU A 304 -25.56 -3.22 9.77
N MET A 305 -24.41 -3.54 9.17
CA MET A 305 -24.33 -4.51 8.08
C MET A 305 -24.91 -5.87 8.48
N ILE A 306 -24.63 -6.36 9.70
CA ILE A 306 -25.11 -7.66 10.17
C ILE A 306 -26.63 -7.66 10.36
N GLU A 307 -27.21 -6.61 10.93
CA GLU A 307 -28.67 -6.50 11.06
C GLU A 307 -29.33 -6.44 9.68
N ASP A 308 -28.82 -5.62 8.77
CA ASP A 308 -29.30 -5.56 7.38
C ASP A 308 -29.22 -6.92 6.67
N ILE A 309 -28.14 -7.68 6.88
CA ILE A 309 -27.98 -9.03 6.32
C ILE A 309 -29.08 -9.97 6.84
N LYS A 310 -29.45 -9.89 8.13
CA LYS A 310 -30.52 -10.72 8.70
C LYS A 310 -31.87 -10.38 8.07
N ASP A 311 -32.15 -9.10 7.91
CA ASP A 311 -33.42 -8.60 7.34
C ASP A 311 -33.55 -9.00 5.86
N MET A 312 -32.51 -8.74 5.06
CA MET A 312 -32.47 -9.18 3.65
C MET A 312 -32.63 -10.70 3.50
N ARG A 313 -32.02 -11.50 4.40
CA ARG A 313 -32.16 -12.95 4.38
C ARG A 313 -33.59 -13.39 4.72
N LEU A 314 -34.22 -12.77 5.71
CA LEU A 314 -35.58 -13.09 6.11
C LEU A 314 -36.57 -12.78 4.99
N ASP A 315 -36.45 -11.60 4.37
CA ASP A 315 -37.29 -11.22 3.24
C ASP A 315 -37.09 -12.15 2.05
N ALA A 316 -35.84 -12.45 1.68
CA ALA A 316 -35.53 -13.39 0.59
C ALA A 316 -36.18 -14.78 0.78
N LYS A 317 -36.23 -15.29 2.02
CA LYS A 317 -36.93 -16.55 2.36
C LYS A 317 -38.44 -16.44 2.16
N ASN A 318 -39.03 -15.32 2.55
CA ASN A 318 -40.47 -15.09 2.39
C ASN A 318 -40.85 -15.00 0.91
N GLN A 319 -40.07 -14.27 0.11
CA GLN A 319 -40.28 -14.12 -1.33
C GLN A 319 -40.17 -15.47 -2.07
N LYS A 320 -39.19 -16.30 -1.71
CA LYS A 320 -39.08 -17.67 -2.22
C LYS A 320 -40.32 -18.50 -1.88
N ASN A 321 -40.76 -18.48 -0.64
CA ASN A 321 -41.93 -19.25 -0.20
C ASN A 321 -43.22 -18.84 -0.93
N GLN A 322 -43.36 -17.57 -1.30
CA GLN A 322 -44.48 -17.08 -2.12
C GLN A 322 -44.39 -17.58 -3.57
N GLN A 323 -43.20 -17.57 -4.19
CA GLN A 323 -43.01 -18.11 -5.54
C GLN A 323 -43.36 -19.60 -5.68
N TYR A 324 -43.14 -20.40 -4.62
CA TYR A 324 -43.52 -21.83 -4.63
C TYR A 324 -45.03 -22.07 -4.48
N LEU A 325 -45.80 -21.09 -4.00
CA LEU A 325 -47.26 -21.19 -3.84
C LEU A 325 -48.03 -20.80 -5.11
N ASP A 326 -47.41 -20.06 -6.04
CA ASP A 326 -48.02 -19.60 -7.29
C ASP A 326 -47.82 -20.54 -8.49
N TYR A 327 -47.22 -21.72 -8.30
CA TYR A 327 -47.21 -22.76 -9.34
C TYR A 327 -48.56 -23.51 -9.36
N PRO A 328 -49.34 -23.44 -10.47
CA PRO A 328 -50.58 -24.20 -10.57
C PRO A 328 -50.26 -25.70 -10.60
N LYS A 329 -50.97 -26.45 -9.74
CA LYS A 329 -50.95 -27.91 -9.70
C LYS A 329 -51.45 -28.54 -11.00
#